data_AF-A0A3M5VLN2-F1
#
_entry.id   AF-A0A3M5VLN2-F1
#
_cell.length_a   1.000
_cell.length_b   1.000
_cell.length_c   1.000
_cell.angle_alpha   90.00
_cell.angle_beta   90.00
_cell.angle_gamma   90.00
#
_symmetry.space_group_name_H-M   'P 1'
#
loop_
_entity.id
_entity.type
_entity.pdbx_description
1 polymer ?
#
loop_
_entity_poly.entity_id
_entity_poly.type
_entity_poly.pdbx_seq_one_letter_code
_entity_poly.pdbx_strand_id
1 'polypeptide(L)'
;MVKVPVVANGEIWTVEDWRRCREICGARDIMIGRGLVARPDLARQIAAAQKGEEVVPMTWAELQPMLRTFWQACLVKMTLVQAPGRLKQWLVLLTKSYPEATLMFNTLRRETDCDRITVLLGCSTKS
;
A
#
# COMPACT_ATOMS: atom_id res chain seq x y z
N MET A 1 -34.10 9.11 16.69
CA MET A 1 -32.66 9.33 16.41
C MET A 1 -32.14 8.06 15.76
N VAL A 2 -31.99 8.02 14.44
CA VAL A 2 -31.53 6.81 13.75
C VAL A 2 -30.01 6.76 13.89
N LYS A 3 -29.49 5.80 14.65
CA LYS A 3 -28.05 5.47 14.68
C LYS A 3 -27.70 4.73 13.38
N VAL A 4 -27.60 5.45 12.27
CA VAL A 4 -26.99 4.88 11.06
C VAL A 4 -25.49 4.89 11.29
N PRO A 5 -24.77 3.76 11.11
CA PRO A 5 -23.31 3.75 11.10
C PRO A 5 -22.82 4.68 9.99
N VAL A 6 -22.33 5.86 10.35
CA VAL A 6 -21.70 6.77 9.40
C VAL A 6 -20.28 6.28 9.19
N VAL A 7 -20.06 5.66 8.04
CA VAL A 7 -18.72 5.28 7.59
C VAL A 7 -18.13 6.47 6.83
N ALA A 8 -17.16 7.15 7.43
CA ALA A 8 -16.40 8.17 6.70
C ALA A 8 -15.61 7.48 5.58
N ASN A 9 -15.92 7.82 4.33
CA ASN A 9 -15.26 7.31 3.13
C ASN A 9 -14.61 8.49 2.41
N GLY A 10 -13.32 8.69 2.64
CA GLY A 10 -12.54 9.71 1.95
C GLY A 10 -11.29 10.11 2.71
N GLU A 11 -10.14 9.96 2.06
CA GLU A 11 -8.88 10.66 2.41
C GLU A 11 -8.19 10.32 3.73
N ILE A 12 -8.40 9.12 4.29
CA ILE A 12 -7.55 8.62 5.38
C ILE A 12 -6.28 8.02 4.79
N TRP A 13 -5.18 8.76 4.80
CA TRP A 13 -3.85 8.33 4.33
C TRP A 13 -2.89 8.03 5.47
N THR A 14 -3.16 8.59 6.65
CA THR A 14 -2.32 8.52 7.84
C THR A 14 -3.15 8.27 9.10
N VAL A 15 -2.49 7.90 10.20
CA VAL A 15 -3.12 7.84 11.53
C VAL A 15 -3.68 9.20 11.93
N GLU A 16 -3.02 10.29 11.50
CA GLU A 16 -3.46 11.65 11.82
C GLU A 16 -4.75 12.03 11.09
N ASP A 17 -4.88 11.66 9.81
CA ASP A 17 -6.12 11.84 9.06
C ASP A 17 -7.28 11.10 9.74
N TRP A 18 -7.00 9.90 10.27
CA TRP A 18 -7.97 9.14 11.06
C TRP A 18 -8.33 9.85 12.37
N ARG A 19 -7.35 10.35 13.14
CA ARG A 19 -7.62 11.10 14.39
C ARG A 19 -8.51 12.31 14.12
N ARG A 20 -8.15 13.11 13.12
CA ARG A 20 -8.92 14.28 12.70
C ARG A 20 -10.33 13.91 12.23
N CYS A 21 -10.47 12.85 11.44
CA CYS A 21 -11.77 12.35 10.99
C CYS A 21 -12.64 11.94 12.20
N ARG A 22 -12.05 11.25 13.18
CA ARG A 22 -12.74 10.84 14.41
C ARG A 22 -13.19 12.04 15.24
N GLU A 23 -12.35 13.06 15.38
CA GLU A 23 -12.68 14.30 16.11
C GLU A 23 -13.85 15.06 15.48
N ILE A 24 -13.86 15.16 14.14
CA ILE A 24 -14.90 15.92 13.41
C ILE A 24 -16.21 15.15 13.34
N CYS A 25 -16.17 13.87 12.98
CA CYS A 25 -17.37 13.10 12.65
C CYS A 25 -17.93 12.29 13.82
N GLY A 26 -17.15 12.07 14.88
CA GLY A 26 -17.53 11.19 16.00
C GLY A 26 -17.70 9.71 15.61
N ALA A 27 -17.37 9.34 14.36
CA ALA A 27 -17.52 7.99 13.84
C ALA A 27 -16.52 7.04 14.51
N ARG A 28 -17.00 5.87 14.95
CA ARG A 28 -16.16 4.78 15.48
C ARG A 28 -15.58 3.91 14.35
N ASP A 29 -16.38 3.68 13.32
CA ASP A 29 -16.02 2.82 12.19
C ASP A 29 -15.61 3.66 10.97
N ILE A 30 -14.54 3.25 10.31
CA ILE A 30 -13.99 3.93 9.12
C ILE A 30 -13.78 2.93 8.00
N MET A 31 -13.93 3.39 6.75
CA MET A 31 -13.55 2.61 5.57
C MET A 31 -12.31 3.23 4.93
N ILE A 32 -11.28 2.42 4.75
CA ILE A 32 -10.02 2.85 4.15
C ILE A 32 -9.91 2.24 2.76
N GLY A 33 -9.92 3.09 1.74
CA GLY A 33 -9.67 2.68 0.35
C GLY A 33 -8.20 2.84 -0.03
N ARG A 34 -7.90 3.93 -0.76
CA ARG A 34 -6.56 4.18 -1.33
C ARG A 34 -5.46 4.35 -0.28
N GLY A 35 -5.80 4.77 0.94
CA GLY A 35 -4.85 4.88 2.05
C GLY A 35 -4.15 3.55 2.35
N LEU A 36 -4.89 2.44 2.35
CA LEU A 36 -4.32 1.10 2.57
C LEU A 36 -3.40 0.67 1.41
N VAL A 37 -3.71 1.07 0.18
CA VAL A 37 -2.87 0.73 -0.97
C VAL A 37 -1.54 1.52 -0.93
N ALA A 38 -1.61 2.79 -0.54
CA ALA A 38 -0.43 3.66 -0.40
C ALA A 38 0.39 3.38 0.89
N ARG A 39 -0.24 2.81 1.91
CA ARG A 39 0.36 2.44 3.19
C ARG A 39 -0.25 1.11 3.69
N PRO A 40 0.34 -0.03 3.32
CA PRO A 40 -0.29 -1.35 3.56
C PRO A 40 -0.49 -1.72 5.03
N ASP A 41 0.23 -1.08 5.94
CA ASP A 41 0.11 -1.28 7.38
C ASP A 41 -0.76 -0.22 8.08
N LEU A 42 -1.43 0.68 7.34
CA LEU A 42 -2.22 1.77 7.92
C LEU A 42 -3.31 1.28 8.87
N ALA A 43 -4.00 0.18 8.55
CA ALA A 43 -5.01 -0.39 9.45
C ALA A 43 -4.39 -0.88 10.77
N ARG A 44 -3.20 -1.48 10.73
CA ARG A 44 -2.44 -1.90 11.92
C ARG A 44 -2.02 -0.69 12.75
N GLN A 45 -1.52 0.37 12.09
CA GLN A 45 -1.15 1.62 12.75
C GLN A 45 -2.35 2.28 13.45
N ILE A 46 -3.52 2.33 12.79
CA ILE A 46 -4.75 2.87 13.38
C ILE A 46 -5.22 2.00 14.56
N ALA A 47 -5.15 0.68 14.44
CA ALA A 47 -5.51 -0.22 15.53
C ALA A 47 -4.62 -0.03 16.78
N ALA A 48 -3.30 0.14 16.60
CA ALA A 48 -2.39 0.47 17.70
C ALA A 48 -2.75 1.82 18.33
N ALA A 49 -2.95 2.85 17.50
CA ALA A 49 -3.34 4.17 17.98
C ALA A 49 -4.67 4.19 18.75
N GLN A 50 -5.65 3.37 18.34
CA GLN A 50 -6.92 3.22 19.06
C GLN A 50 -6.75 2.64 20.47
N LYS A 51 -5.78 1.75 20.66
CA LYS A 51 -5.47 1.13 21.95
C LYS A 51 -4.53 1.98 22.81
N GLY A 52 -4.04 3.11 22.31
CA GLY A 52 -3.00 3.90 22.97
C GLY A 52 -1.63 3.22 22.95
N GLU A 53 -1.42 2.26 22.06
CA GLU A 53 -0.14 1.57 21.86
C GLU A 53 0.78 2.41 20.96
N GLU A 54 2.07 2.12 21.00
CA GLU A 54 3.05 2.74 20.10
C GLU A 54 2.72 2.40 18.64
N VAL A 55 2.68 3.43 17.79
CA VAL A 55 2.49 3.27 16.35
C VAL A 55 3.86 3.06 15.70
N VAL A 56 4.19 1.80 15.41
CA VAL A 56 5.43 1.44 14.71
C VAL A 56 5.16 1.25 13.22
N PRO A 57 5.68 2.13 12.34
CA PRO A 57 5.50 1.99 10.89
C PRO A 57 6.24 0.77 10.35
N MET A 58 5.61 0.06 9.42
CA MET A 58 6.27 -0.97 8.62
C MET A 58 7.37 -0.33 7.80
N THR A 59 8.57 -0.90 7.86
CA THR A 59 9.73 -0.47 7.10
C THR A 59 9.63 -0.92 5.64
N TRP A 60 10.43 -0.31 4.77
CA TRP A 60 10.54 -0.75 3.38
C TRP A 60 10.98 -2.22 3.27
N ALA A 61 11.92 -2.65 4.13
CA ALA A 61 12.41 -4.02 4.17
C ALA A 61 11.29 -5.03 4.50
N GLU A 62 10.40 -4.68 5.43
CA GLU A 62 9.23 -5.50 5.77
C GLU A 62 8.16 -5.52 4.68
N LEU A 63 8.07 -4.47 3.84
CA LEU A 63 7.16 -4.42 2.70
C LEU A 63 7.66 -5.26 1.50
N GLN A 64 8.98 -5.41 1.34
CA GLN A 64 9.59 -6.12 0.21
C GLN A 64 8.98 -7.51 -0.10
N PRO A 65 8.76 -8.41 0.89
CA PRO A 65 8.10 -9.69 0.64
C PRO A 65 6.69 -9.57 0.05
N MET A 66 5.91 -8.58 0.49
CA MET A 66 4.57 -8.31 -0.04
C MET A 66 4.64 -7.85 -1.50
N LEU A 67 5.61 -7.00 -1.82
CA LEU A 67 5.84 -6.51 -3.17
C LEU A 67 6.21 -7.64 -4.14
N ARG A 68 7.09 -8.56 -3.70
CA ARG A 68 7.43 -9.77 -4.46
C ARG A 68 6.23 -10.70 -4.66
N THR A 69 5.45 -10.93 -3.60
CA THR A 69 4.24 -11.76 -3.67
C THR A 69 3.23 -11.19 -4.66
N PHE A 70 3.01 -9.88 -4.63
CA PHE A 70 2.13 -9.19 -5.56
C PHE A 70 2.64 -9.29 -7.01
N TRP A 71 3.94 -9.14 -7.23
CA TRP A 71 4.54 -9.30 -8.55
C TRP A 71 4.31 -10.69 -9.12
N GLN A 72 4.55 -11.75 -8.33
CA GLN A 72 4.25 -13.13 -8.73
C GLN A 72 2.76 -13.32 -9.06
N ALA A 73 1.86 -12.74 -8.25
CA ALA A 73 0.43 -12.77 -8.54
C ALA A 73 0.07 -12.03 -9.85
N CYS A 74 0.75 -10.93 -10.17
CA CYS A 74 0.56 -10.23 -11.44
C CYS A 74 0.99 -11.10 -12.63
N LEU A 75 2.14 -11.78 -12.53
CA LEU A 75 2.62 -12.69 -13.57
C LEU A 75 1.67 -13.87 -13.81
N VAL A 76 0.99 -14.37 -12.77
CA VAL A 76 0.04 -15.48 -12.89
C VAL A 76 -1.32 -15.02 -13.44
N LYS A 77 -1.79 -13.83 -13.06
CA LYS A 77 -3.17 -13.40 -13.31
C LYS A 77 -3.32 -12.44 -14.49
N MET A 78 -2.22 -11.95 -15.05
CA MET A 78 -2.22 -10.94 -16.11
C MET A 78 -1.35 -11.37 -17.28
N THR A 79 -1.55 -10.74 -18.44
CA THR A 79 -0.61 -10.90 -19.56
C THR A 79 0.74 -10.24 -19.22
N LEU A 80 1.81 -10.71 -19.85
CA LEU A 80 3.16 -10.16 -19.68
C LEU A 80 3.26 -8.67 -20.04
N VAL A 81 2.34 -8.18 -20.90
CA VAL A 81 2.25 -6.75 -21.26
C VAL A 81 1.59 -5.94 -20.15
N GLN A 82 0.60 -6.51 -19.43
CA GLN A 82 -0.17 -5.82 -18.40
C GLN A 82 0.53 -5.82 -17.02
N ALA A 83 1.21 -6.92 -16.67
CA ALA A 83 1.79 -7.10 -15.35
C ALA A 83 2.75 -5.96 -14.94
N PRO A 84 3.71 -5.51 -15.77
CA PRO A 84 4.58 -4.39 -15.44
C PRO A 84 3.82 -3.10 -15.12
N GLY A 85 2.76 -2.81 -15.88
CA GLY A 85 1.92 -1.63 -15.66
C GLY A 85 1.24 -1.68 -14.29
N ARG A 86 0.73 -2.85 -13.89
CA ARG A 86 0.07 -3.02 -12.59
C ARG A 86 1.01 -2.85 -11.41
N LEU A 87 2.22 -3.41 -11.49
CA LEU A 87 3.26 -3.20 -10.48
C LEU A 87 3.59 -1.71 -10.33
N LYS A 88 3.81 -1.02 -11.46
CA LYS A 88 4.14 0.40 -11.48
C LYS A 88 3.03 1.27 -10.88
N GLN A 89 1.76 0.96 -11.15
CA GLN A 89 0.63 1.66 -10.52
C GLN A 89 0.69 1.59 -8.99
N TRP A 90 1.03 0.43 -8.44
CA TRP A 90 1.14 0.30 -7.00
C TRP A 90 2.38 1.02 -6.44
N LEU A 91 3.54 0.89 -7.10
CA LEU A 91 4.75 1.62 -6.73
C LEU A 91 4.52 3.14 -6.67
N VAL A 92 3.78 3.70 -7.64
CA VAL A 92 3.39 5.12 -7.64
C VAL A 92 2.60 5.47 -6.37
N LEU A 93 1.65 4.65 -5.94
CA LEU A 93 0.90 4.90 -4.71
C LEU A 93 1.80 4.80 -3.46
N LEU A 94 2.73 3.84 -3.44
CA LEU A 94 3.66 3.65 -2.33
C LEU A 94 4.65 4.81 -2.15
N THR A 95 4.92 5.60 -3.20
CA THR A 95 5.77 6.82 -3.09
C THR A 95 5.26 7.84 -2.07
N LYS A 96 3.97 7.78 -1.71
CA LYS A 96 3.39 8.63 -0.66
C LYS A 96 3.89 8.28 0.75
N SER A 97 4.39 7.06 0.95
CA SER A 97 4.78 6.54 2.27
C SER A 97 6.24 6.10 2.34
N TYR A 98 6.85 5.75 1.21
CA TYR A 98 8.18 5.15 1.15
C TYR A 98 9.07 5.88 0.14
N PRO A 99 10.13 6.59 0.58
CA PRO A 99 11.12 7.18 -0.33
C PRO A 99 11.75 6.14 -1.27
N GLU A 100 11.98 4.92 -0.80
CA GLU A 100 12.54 3.81 -1.56
C GLU A 100 11.63 3.37 -2.71
N ALA A 101 10.31 3.53 -2.58
CA ALA A 101 9.38 3.28 -3.67
C ALA A 101 9.60 4.25 -4.83
N THR A 102 10.01 5.50 -4.56
CA THR A 102 10.35 6.48 -5.60
C THR A 102 11.59 6.03 -6.38
N LEU A 103 12.63 5.56 -5.68
CA LEU A 103 13.86 5.04 -6.30
C LEU A 103 13.57 3.81 -7.16
N MET A 104 12.79 2.87 -6.62
CA MET A 104 12.38 1.66 -7.33
C MET A 104 11.50 1.97 -8.55
N PHE A 105 10.52 2.88 -8.42
CA PHE A 105 9.71 3.31 -9.53
C PHE A 105 10.55 3.95 -10.64
N ASN A 106 11.48 4.83 -10.29
CA ASN A 106 12.36 5.48 -11.28
C ASN A 106 13.22 4.47 -12.04
N THR A 107 13.67 3.42 -11.36
CA THR A 107 14.41 2.31 -11.97
C THR A 107 13.53 1.51 -12.94
N LEU A 108 12.29 1.20 -12.54
CA LEU A 108 11.41 0.31 -13.28
C LEU A 108 10.53 1.01 -14.34
N ARG A 109 10.38 2.33 -14.30
CA ARG A 109 9.34 3.05 -15.07
C ARG A 109 9.37 2.74 -16.57
N ARG A 110 10.56 2.56 -17.16
CA ARG A 110 10.75 2.23 -18.58
C ARG A 110 10.92 0.73 -18.87
N GLU A 111 11.09 -0.11 -17.85
CA GLU A 111 11.31 -1.54 -18.04
C GLU A 111 9.98 -2.27 -18.29
N THR A 112 9.96 -3.13 -19.30
CA THR A 112 8.78 -3.92 -19.70
C THR A 112 9.05 -5.41 -19.70
N ASP A 113 10.32 -5.82 -19.67
CA ASP A 113 10.73 -7.21 -19.58
C ASP A 113 10.44 -7.75 -18.17
N CYS A 114 9.57 -8.76 -18.10
CA CYS A 114 9.14 -9.38 -16.85
C CYS A 114 10.29 -10.10 -16.12
N ASP A 115 11.26 -10.66 -16.84
CA ASP A 115 12.40 -11.36 -16.22
C ASP A 115 13.35 -10.35 -15.59
N ARG A 116 13.62 -9.24 -16.28
CA ARG A 116 14.40 -8.13 -15.70
C ARG A 116 13.74 -7.53 -14.48
N ILE A 117 12.43 -7.31 -14.50
CA ILE A 117 11.68 -6.81 -13.33
C ILE A 117 11.79 -7.82 -12.18
N THR A 118 11.67 -9.12 -12.46
CA THR A 118 11.81 -10.19 -11.46
C THR A 118 13.17 -10.13 -10.76
N VAL A 119 14.25 -9.98 -11.52
CA VAL A 119 15.61 -9.84 -10.97
C VAL A 119 15.75 -8.54 -10.16
N LEU A 120 15.24 -7.41 -10.67
CA LEU A 120 15.31 -6.11 -9.98
C LEU A 120 14.52 -6.08 -8.66
N LEU A 121 13.49 -6.92 -8.52
CA LEU A 121 12.75 -7.12 -7.27
C LEU A 121 13.42 -8.13 -6.32
N GLY A 122 14.58 -8.68 -6.69
CA GLY A 122 15.28 -9.71 -5.93
C GLY A 122 14.51 -11.03 -5.87
N CYS A 123 13.67 -11.33 -6.87
CA CYS A 123 13.05 -12.63 -7.01
C CYS A 123 13.97 -13.56 -7.83
N SER A 124 13.95 -14.85 -7.53
CA SER A 124 14.55 -15.85 -8.43
C SER A 124 13.73 -15.93 -9.72
N THR A 125 14.40 -15.90 -10.87
CA THR A 125 13.77 -16.26 -12.14
C THR A 125 13.40 -17.74 -12.10
N LYS A 126 12.21 -18.09 -12.59
CA LYS A 126 11.88 -19.50 -12.79
C LYS A 126 12.75 -20.00 -13.93
N SER A 127 13.59 -21.00 -13.64
CA SER A 127 14.32 -21.78 -14.64
C SER A 127 13.37 -22.61 -15.50
#